data_AF-X1KUU1-F1
#
_entry.id   AF-X1KUU1-F1
#
_cell.length_a   1.000
_cell.length_b   1.000
_cell.length_c   1.000
_cell.angle_alpha   90.00
_cell.angle_beta   90.00
_cell.angle_gamma   90.00
#
_symmetry.space_group_name_H-M   'P 1'
#
loop_
_entity.id
_entity.type
_entity.pdbx_description
1 polymer ?
#
loop_
_entity_poly.entity_id
_entity_poly.type
_entity_poly.pdbx_seq_one_letter_code
_entity_poly.pdbx_strand_id
1 'polypeptide(L)'
;FIPTAASILWRFMYNYDIGVINNFLSLFNIPRILFLASPKYALFSVIFTDIWAWTPWMFLILLAGIEGLDKEPMEAAWEELL
;
A
#
# COMPACT_ATOMS: atom_id res chain seq x y z
N PHE A 1 -8.75 -14.66 -1.85
CA PHE A 1 -8.29 -14.59 -3.26
C PHE A 1 -7.52 -13.31 -3.56
N ILE A 2 -8.01 -12.12 -3.17
CA ILE A 2 -7.36 -10.83 -3.47
C ILE A 2 -5.91 -10.72 -2.92
N PRO A 3 -5.61 -11.10 -1.67
CA PRO A 3 -4.24 -11.03 -1.16
C PRO A 3 -3.29 -11.99 -1.90
N THR A 4 -3.77 -13.17 -2.29
CA THR A 4 -2.97 -14.17 -3.02
C THR A 4 -2.56 -13.68 -4.40
N ALA A 5 -3.48 -13.06 -5.14
CA ALA A 5 -3.20 -12.50 -6.47
C ALA A 5 -2.22 -11.32 -6.38
N ALA A 6 -2.40 -10.43 -5.39
CA ALA A 6 -1.48 -9.34 -5.12
C ALA A 6 -0.05 -9.83 -4.82
N SER A 7 0.09 -10.86 -3.98
CA SER A 7 1.40 -11.44 -3.65
C SER A 7 2.12 -12.02 -4.87
N ILE A 8 1.39 -12.64 -5.81
CA ILE A 8 1.97 -13.16 -7.05
C ILE A 8 2.46 -11.99 -7.94
N LEU A 9 1.65 -10.94 -8.10
CA LEU A 9 2.04 -9.75 -8.86
C LEU A 9 3.32 -9.12 -8.27
N TRP A 10 3.34 -8.88 -6.96
CA TRP A 10 4.50 -8.30 -6.28
C TRP A 10 5.73 -9.21 -6.35
N ARG A 11 5.57 -10.53 -6.31
CA ARG A 11 6.67 -11.47 -6.54
C ARG A 11 7.31 -11.31 -7.93
N PHE A 12 6.52 -11.05 -8.97
CA PHE A 12 7.06 -10.73 -10.30
C PHE A 12 7.75 -9.36 -10.31
N MET A 13 7.18 -8.35 -9.66
CA MET A 13 7.77 -7.01 -9.58
C MET A 13 9.12 -6.99 -8.83
N TYR A 14 9.25 -7.79 -7.78
CA TYR A 14 10.46 -7.97 -6.98
C TYR A 14 11.51 -8.89 -7.61
N ASN A 15 11.23 -9.46 -8.79
CA ASN A 15 12.20 -10.33 -9.46
C ASN A 15 13.54 -9.60 -9.67
N TYR A 16 14.64 -10.31 -9.45
CA TYR A 16 15.98 -9.73 -9.53
C TYR A 16 16.39 -9.35 -10.96
N ASP A 17 16.06 -10.20 -11.93
CA ASP A 17 16.55 -10.08 -13.31
C ASP A 17 15.62 -9.29 -14.21
N ILE A 18 14.31 -9.54 -14.10
CA ILE A 18 13.27 -9.00 -15.00
C ILE A 18 12.23 -8.13 -14.27
N GLY A 19 12.39 -7.94 -12.95
CA GLY A 19 11.41 -7.21 -12.14
C GLY A 19 11.43 -5.71 -12.40
N VAL A 20 10.23 -5.12 -12.48
CA VAL A 20 10.07 -3.67 -12.75
C VAL A 20 10.73 -2.79 -11.70
N ILE A 21 10.79 -3.22 -10.43
CA ILE A 21 11.37 -2.43 -9.34
C ILE A 21 12.89 -2.34 -9.50
N ASN A 22 13.56 -3.45 -9.79
CA ASN A 22 15.00 -3.46 -10.05
C ASN A 22 15.36 -2.71 -11.33
N ASN A 23 14.53 -2.82 -12.37
CA ASN A 23 14.71 -2.04 -13.59
C ASN A 23 14.57 -0.53 -13.31
N PHE A 24 13.59 -0.13 -12.49
CA PHE A 24 13.43 1.26 -12.08
C PHE A 24 14.63 1.77 -11.27
N LEU A 25 15.14 0.98 -10.31
CA LEU A 25 16.35 1.32 -9.55
C LEU A 25 17.59 1.50 -10.44
N SER A 26 17.71 0.69 -11.50
CA SER A 26 18.82 0.79 -12.44
C SER A 26 18.86 2.12 -13.21
N LEU A 27 17.70 2.79 -13.40
CA LEU A 27 17.64 4.12 -14.02
C LEU A 27 18.36 5.19 -13.19
N PHE A 28 18.52 4.95 -11.90
CA PHE A 28 19.22 5.83 -10.96
C PHE A 28 20.61 5.28 -10.59
N ASN A 29 21.17 4.36 -11.38
CA ASN A 29 22.44 3.67 -11.12
C ASN A 29 22.49 2.93 -9.76
N ILE A 30 21.34 2.58 -9.19
CA ILE A 30 21.28 1.81 -7.94
C ILE A 30 21.47 0.32 -8.28
N PRO A 31 22.37 -0.40 -7.57
CA PRO A 31 22.53 -1.84 -7.76
C PRO A 31 21.23 -2.60 -7.53
N ARG A 32 21.02 -3.66 -8.29
CA ARG A 32 19.85 -4.54 -8.15
C ARG A 32 19.80 -5.16 -6.75
N ILE A 33 18.59 -5.27 -6.19
CA ILE A 33 18.33 -5.76 -4.85
C ILE A 33 17.62 -7.10 -4.92
N LEU A 34 18.12 -8.06 -4.15
CA LEU A 34 17.47 -9.35 -3.90
C LEU A 34 16.35 -9.17 -2.85
N PHE A 35 15.26 -8.52 -3.25
CA PHE A 35 14.17 -8.14 -2.35
C PHE A 35 13.63 -9.29 -1.50
N LEU A 36 13.39 -10.46 -2.10
CA LEU A 36 12.79 -11.61 -1.40
C LEU A 36 13.81 -12.59 -0.79
N ALA A 37 15.09 -12.48 -1.16
CA ALA A 37 16.13 -13.43 -0.75
C ALA A 37 17.19 -12.81 0.17
N SER A 38 17.28 -11.49 0.26
CA SER A 38 18.21 -10.81 1.16
C SER A 38 17.63 -10.72 2.57
N PRO A 39 18.36 -11.14 3.63
CA PRO A 39 17.91 -10.99 5.01
C PRO A 39 17.59 -9.54 5.41
N LYS A 40 18.21 -8.56 4.75
CA LYS A 40 18.00 -7.14 5.01
C LYS A 40 16.67 -6.61 4.43
N TYR A 41 16.22 -7.17 3.31
CA TYR A 41 15.09 -6.63 2.54
C TYR A 41 13.85 -7.54 2.53
N ALA A 42 14.01 -8.85 2.74
CA ALA A 42 12.94 -9.83 2.63
C ALA A 42 11.74 -9.50 3.51
N LEU A 43 11.97 -9.24 4.81
CA LEU A 43 10.89 -8.92 5.73
C LEU A 43 10.17 -7.62 5.33
N PHE A 44 10.95 -6.59 4.98
CA PHE A 44 10.39 -5.31 4.57
C PHE A 44 9.56 -5.42 3.28
N SER A 45 10.04 -6.16 2.28
CA SER A 45 9.31 -6.40 1.03
C SER A 45 7.98 -7.11 1.25
N VAL A 46 7.93 -8.08 2.16
CA VAL A 46 6.69 -8.80 2.51
C VAL A 46 5.72 -7.88 3.25
N ILE A 47 6.20 -7.15 4.27
CA ILE A 47 5.38 -6.19 5.03
C ILE A 47 4.80 -5.13 4.10
N PHE A 48 5.61 -4.58 3.20
CA PHE A 48 5.18 -3.58 2.25
C PHE A 48 4.06 -4.09 1.34
N THR A 49 4.22 -5.29 0.78
CA THR A 49 3.20 -5.92 -0.07
C THR A 49 1.90 -6.18 0.69
N ASP A 50 1.98 -6.60 1.95
CA ASP A 50 0.80 -6.82 2.78
C ASP A 50 0.04 -5.51 3.06
N ILE A 51 0.75 -4.47 3.52
CA ILE A 51 0.16 -3.15 3.75
C ILE A 51 -0.51 -2.63 2.47
N TRP A 52 0.19 -2.72 1.33
CA TRP A 52 -0.33 -2.26 0.04
C TRP A 52 -1.61 -3.01 -0.36
N ALA A 53 -1.70 -4.32 -0.11
CA ALA A 53 -2.88 -5.11 -0.46
C ALA A 53 -4.11 -4.74 0.38
N TRP A 54 -3.94 -4.37 1.64
CA TRP A 54 -5.05 -4.02 2.55
C TRP A 54 -5.44 -2.54 2.51
N THR A 55 -4.52 -1.66 2.14
CA THR A 55 -4.74 -0.21 2.16
C THR A 55 -6.00 0.23 1.40
N PRO A 56 -6.25 -0.19 0.14
CA PRO A 56 -7.44 0.23 -0.60
C PRO A 56 -8.75 -0.14 0.10
N TRP A 57 -8.81 -1.32 0.72
CA TRP A 57 -9.98 -1.77 1.47
C TRP A 57 -10.24 -0.91 2.70
N MET A 58 -9.18 -0.58 3.46
CA MET A 58 -9.31 0.30 4.63
C MET A 58 -9.77 1.71 4.23
N PHE A 59 -9.27 2.24 3.10
CA PHE A 59 -9.75 3.52 2.58
C PHE A 59 -11.24 3.50 2.26
N LEU A 60 -11.77 2.42 1.67
CA LEU A 60 -13.20 2.29 1.39
C LEU A 60 -14.04 2.21 2.67
N ILE A 61 -13.57 1.50 3.69
CA ILE A 61 -14.25 1.46 5.01
C ILE A 61 -14.26 2.85 5.64
N LEU A 62 -13.13 3.55 5.64
CA LEU A 62 -13.05 4.91 6.19
C LEU A 62 -13.94 5.88 5.42
N LEU A 63 -13.98 5.78 4.09
CA LEU A 63 -14.86 6.59 3.26
C LEU A 63 -16.33 6.33 3.59
N ALA A 64 -16.74 5.06 3.65
CA ALA A 64 -18.11 4.69 4.01
C ALA A 64 -18.47 5.15 5.44
N GLY A 65 -17.50 5.09 6.37
CA GLY A 65 -17.66 5.62 7.71
C GLY A 65 -17.89 7.13 7.74
N ILE A 66 -17.15 7.88 6.91
CA ILE A 66 -17.32 9.33 6.78
C ILE A 66 -18.65 9.68 6.09
N GLU A 67 -19.02 8.98 5.02
CA GLU A 67 -20.30 9.19 4.30
C GLU A 67 -21.52 8.85 5.16
N GLY A 68 -21.37 7.90 6.11
CA GLY A 68 -22.43 7.51 7.04
C GLY A 68 -22.62 8.44 8.24
N LEU A 69 -21.77 9.47 8.42
CA LEU A 69 -21.96 10.46 9.48
C LEU A 69 -23.03 11.48 9.06
N ASP A 70 -23.98 11.72 9.96
CA ASP A 70 -24.98 12.76 9.77
C ASP A 70 -24.32 14.14 9.74
N LYS A 71 -24.83 15.06 8.91
CA LYS A 71 -24.23 16.40 8.76
C LYS A 71 -24.60 17.35 9.90
N GLU A 72 -25.69 17.07 10.60
CA GLU A 72 -26.20 17.87 11.72
C GLU A 72 -25.17 18.16 12.83
N PRO A 73 -24.37 17.20 13.33
CA PRO A 73 -23.35 17.51 14.35
C PRO A 73 -22.26 18.48 13.89
N MET A 74 -21.97 18.58 12.57
CA MET A 74 -21.07 19.63 12.08
C MET A 74 -21.74 21.00 12.02
N GLU A 75 -23.03 21.07 11.68
CA GLU A 75 -23.78 22.33 11.65
C GLU A 75 -24.04 22.86 13.06
N ALA A 76 -24.37 21.99 14.02
CA ALA A 76 -24.55 22.38 15.42
C ALA A 76 -23.25 22.91 16.07
N ALA A 77 -22.11 22.29 15.75
CA ALA A 77 -20.80 22.76 16.22
C ALA A 77 -20.41 24.12 15.59
N TRP A 78 -20.92 24.44 14.40
CA TRP A 78 -20.72 25.73 13.77
C TRP A 78 -21.63 26.82 14.37
N GLU A 79 -22.86 26.49 14.76
CA GLU A 79 -23.79 27.42 15.41
C GLU A 79 -23.39 27.79 16.84
N GLU A 80 -22.79 26.88 17.62
CA GLU A 80 -22.29 27.18 18.98
C GLU A 80 -21.12 28.20 19.02
N LEU A 81 -20.49 28.48 17.87
CA LEU A 81 -19.39 29.45 17.74
C LEU A 81 -19.84 30.87 17.35
N LEU A 82 -21.14 31.10 17.14
CA LEU A 82 -21.75 32.41 16.85
C LEU A 82 -22.48 32.97 18.09
#